data_AF-A0A0M8UXT8-F1
#
_entry.id   AF-A0A0M8UXT8-F1
#
_cell.length_a   1.000
_cell.length_b   1.000
_cell.length_c   1.000
_cell.angle_alpha   90.00
_cell.angle_beta   90.00
_cell.angle_gamma   90.00
#
_symmetry.space_group_name_H-M   'P 1'
#
loop_
_entity.id
_entity.type
_entity.pdbx_description
1 polymer ?
#
loop_
_entity_poly.entity_id
_entity_poly.type
_entity_poly.pdbx_seq_one_letter_code
_entity_poly.pdbx_strand_id
1 'polypeptide(L)'
;MPEHLRDSHCSTCGAPYGTTAWPRTCPACGATAYRNPLPVAVTLLPVEDADGTGLVVITRTIEPALGGIALPGGFIDFGEDWRDAVVRELREETGITATAADVTLADALSSPAGHLLLFGLLPPRPAHTLP
;
A
#
# COMPACT_ATOMS: atom_id res chain seq x y z
N MET A 1 -31.05 9.32 4.89
CA MET A 1 -30.85 7.92 4.47
C MET A 1 -30.12 7.23 5.61
N PRO A 2 -30.56 6.07 6.12
CA PRO A 2 -29.80 5.40 7.16
C PRO A 2 -28.39 5.13 6.62
N GLU A 3 -27.39 5.43 7.44
CA GLU A 3 -25.99 5.24 7.10
C GLU A 3 -25.76 3.77 6.75
N HIS A 4 -25.40 3.49 5.49
CA HIS A 4 -25.09 2.13 5.07
C HIS A 4 -23.81 1.69 5.78
N LEU A 5 -23.95 0.95 6.88
CA LEU A 5 -22.80 0.44 7.62
C LEU A 5 -22.09 -0.62 6.75
N ARG A 6 -20.91 -0.25 6.24
CA ARG A 6 -20.02 -1.15 5.50
C ARG A 6 -19.73 -2.38 6.36
N ASP A 7 -19.71 -3.56 5.74
CA ASP A 7 -19.56 -4.85 6.40
C ASP A 7 -20.68 -5.18 7.41
N SER A 8 -21.91 -4.71 7.23
CA SER A 8 -23.02 -5.06 8.15
C SER A 8 -23.47 -6.54 8.07
N HIS A 9 -23.08 -7.28 7.03
CA HIS A 9 -23.51 -8.65 6.78
C HIS A 9 -22.33 -9.60 6.57
N CYS A 10 -22.53 -10.88 6.86
CA CYS A 10 -21.54 -11.93 6.67
C CYS A 10 -21.24 -12.15 5.18
N SER A 11 -19.98 -12.07 4.78
CA SER A 11 -19.56 -12.32 3.39
C SER A 11 -19.70 -13.79 2.96
N THR A 12 -19.87 -14.72 3.90
CA THR A 12 -20.06 -16.15 3.60
C THR A 12 -21.52 -16.52 3.34
N CYS A 13 -22.47 -16.03 4.16
CA CYS A 13 -23.87 -16.45 4.07
C CYS A 13 -24.90 -15.30 3.95
N GLY A 14 -24.45 -14.05 4.00
CA GLY A 14 -25.32 -12.87 3.87
C GLY A 14 -26.13 -12.51 5.13
N ALA A 15 -26.03 -13.26 6.23
CA ALA A 15 -26.75 -12.92 7.46
C ALA A 15 -26.22 -11.62 8.10
N PRO A 16 -27.08 -10.76 8.67
CA PRO A 16 -26.64 -9.54 9.36
C PRO A 16 -25.84 -9.89 10.62
N TYR A 17 -24.82 -9.09 10.92
CA TYR A 17 -24.12 -9.17 12.20
C TYR A 17 -24.92 -8.46 13.30
N GLY A 18 -24.98 -9.08 14.48
CA GLY A 18 -25.56 -8.46 15.68
C GLY A 18 -24.62 -7.54 16.46
N THR A 19 -23.39 -7.32 15.96
CA THR A 19 -22.35 -6.52 16.62
C THR A 19 -21.50 -5.77 15.61
N THR A 20 -21.00 -4.60 16.03
CA THR A 20 -20.04 -3.77 15.31
C THR A 20 -18.59 -4.01 15.76
N ALA A 21 -18.37 -4.76 16.83
CA ALA A 21 -17.05 -5.08 17.35
C ALA A 21 -16.30 -6.10 16.47
N TRP A 22 -14.97 -6.06 16.49
CA TRP A 22 -14.09 -6.98 15.76
C TRP A 22 -13.10 -7.69 16.70
N PRO A 23 -12.67 -8.93 16.40
CA PRO A 23 -13.26 -9.82 15.39
C PRO A 23 -14.68 -10.24 15.78
N ARG A 24 -15.44 -10.77 14.82
CA ARG A 24 -16.83 -11.18 15.06
C ARG A 24 -17.17 -12.48 14.36
N THR A 25 -18.01 -13.27 15.01
CA THR A 25 -18.50 -14.55 14.50
C THR A 25 -19.93 -14.40 14.02
N CYS A 26 -20.23 -14.89 12.82
CA CYS A 26 -21.58 -14.89 12.28
C CYS A 26 -22.47 -15.82 13.10
N PRO A 27 -23.61 -15.34 13.63
CA PRO A 27 -24.50 -16.19 14.45
C PRO A 27 -25.23 -17.27 13.63
N ALA A 28 -25.30 -17.12 12.29
CA ALA A 28 -26.02 -18.04 11.42
C ALA A 28 -25.16 -19.21 10.92
N CYS A 29 -23.92 -18.94 10.49
CA CYS A 29 -23.04 -19.97 9.89
C CYS A 29 -21.75 -20.24 10.67
N GLY A 30 -21.48 -19.49 11.75
CA GLY A 30 -20.27 -19.66 12.56
C GLY A 30 -18.98 -19.12 11.94
N ALA A 31 -19.00 -18.53 10.75
CA ALA A 31 -17.81 -17.94 10.13
C ALA A 31 -17.30 -16.73 10.93
N THR A 32 -15.99 -16.66 11.17
CA THR A 32 -15.36 -15.51 11.83
C THR A 32 -14.81 -14.53 10.79
N ALA A 33 -15.15 -13.26 10.94
CA ALA A 33 -14.61 -12.17 10.14
C ALA A 33 -13.66 -11.30 10.97
N TYR A 34 -12.57 -10.88 10.33
CA TYR A 34 -11.56 -10.00 10.88
C TYR A 34 -11.54 -8.69 10.09
N ARG A 35 -11.06 -7.62 10.74
CA ARG A 35 -10.74 -6.36 10.08
C ARG A 35 -9.26 -6.10 10.29
N ASN A 36 -8.47 -6.44 9.29
CA ASN A 36 -7.01 -6.31 9.32
C ASN A 36 -6.59 -5.03 8.60
N PRO A 37 -5.44 -4.44 8.97
CA PRO A 37 -4.82 -3.41 8.16
C PRO A 37 -4.55 -3.92 6.74
N LEU A 38 -4.79 -3.05 5.74
CA LEU A 38 -4.39 -3.37 4.37
C LEU A 38 -2.90 -3.06 4.19
N PRO A 39 -2.11 -3.98 3.62
CA PRO A 39 -0.70 -3.75 3.38
C PRO A 39 -0.50 -2.85 2.14
N VAL A 40 0.44 -1.93 2.23
CA VAL A 40 0.82 -0.98 1.18
C VAL A 40 2.33 -1.02 1.02
N ALA A 41 2.81 -1.23 -0.20
CA ALA A 41 4.22 -1.12 -0.55
C ALA A 41 4.55 0.33 -0.89
N VAL A 42 5.65 0.86 -0.32
CA VAL A 42 6.13 2.22 -0.56
C VAL A 42 7.58 2.15 -1.04
N THR A 43 7.88 2.80 -2.16
CA THR A 43 9.21 2.77 -2.77
C THR A 43 10.09 3.89 -2.27
N LEU A 44 11.30 3.54 -1.83
CA LEU A 44 12.41 4.46 -1.60
C LEU A 44 13.48 4.18 -2.65
N LEU A 45 13.56 5.02 -3.66
CA LEU A 45 14.63 4.96 -4.67
C LEU A 45 15.52 6.21 -4.54
N PRO A 46 16.72 6.07 -3.93
CA PRO A 46 17.69 7.14 -3.89
C PRO A 46 18.22 7.45 -5.29
N VAL A 47 18.40 8.73 -5.58
CA VAL A 47 18.89 9.22 -6.86
C VAL A 47 20.03 10.18 -6.62
N GLU A 48 21.12 10.03 -7.36
CA GLU A 48 22.33 10.83 -7.20
C GLU A 48 22.60 11.70 -8.43
N ASP A 49 22.93 12.97 -8.20
CA ASP A 49 23.40 13.92 -9.21
C ASP A 49 24.54 14.80 -8.67
N ALA A 50 24.84 15.91 -9.37
CA ALA A 50 25.90 16.83 -8.97
C ALA A 50 25.59 17.60 -7.67
N ASP A 51 24.30 17.73 -7.31
CA ASP A 51 23.84 18.47 -6.14
C ASP A 51 23.70 17.56 -4.90
N GLY A 52 23.66 16.24 -5.09
CA GLY A 52 23.76 15.25 -4.02
C GLY A 52 22.79 14.07 -4.21
N THR A 53 22.27 13.55 -3.08
CA THR A 53 21.31 12.44 -3.07
C THR A 53 19.89 12.96 -2.79
N GLY A 54 18.97 12.67 -3.71
CA GLY A 54 17.53 12.84 -3.55
C GLY A 54 16.77 11.52 -3.50
N LEU A 55 15.44 11.58 -3.47
CA LEU A 55 14.53 10.44 -3.61
C LEU A 55 13.58 10.66 -4.78
N VAL A 56 13.25 9.59 -5.50
CA VAL A 56 12.15 9.62 -6.47
C VAL A 56 10.84 9.90 -5.74
N VAL A 57 10.09 10.86 -6.26
CA VAL A 57 8.75 11.22 -5.81
C VAL A 57 7.81 11.36 -7.00
N ILE A 58 6.51 11.23 -6.74
CA ILE A 58 5.43 11.46 -7.70
C ILE A 58 4.56 12.62 -7.26
N THR A 59 3.88 13.23 -8.23
CA THR A 59 2.82 14.19 -7.98
C THR A 59 1.48 13.46 -7.98
N ARG A 60 0.73 13.56 -6.90
CA ARG A 60 -0.58 12.91 -6.74
C ARG A 60 -1.58 13.47 -7.75
N THR A 61 -2.28 12.59 -8.46
CA THR A 61 -3.27 12.95 -9.49
C THR A 61 -4.72 12.77 -9.04
N ILE A 62 -4.94 12.35 -7.79
CA ILE A 62 -6.27 12.11 -7.19
C ILE A 62 -6.37 12.70 -5.78
N GLU A 63 -7.59 13.02 -5.36
CA GLU A 63 -7.88 13.37 -3.96
C GLU A 63 -7.83 12.14 -3.04
N PRO A 64 -7.45 12.30 -1.75
CA PRO A 64 -7.04 13.54 -1.11
C PRO A 64 -5.62 13.99 -1.53
N ALA A 65 -5.35 15.30 -1.44
CA ALA A 65 -4.04 15.94 -1.70
C ALA A 65 -3.60 15.89 -3.17
N LEU A 66 -4.53 16.14 -4.08
CA LEU A 66 -4.25 16.38 -5.50
C LEU A 66 -3.16 17.45 -5.66
N GLY A 67 -2.14 17.18 -6.48
CA GLY A 67 -0.99 18.06 -6.71
C GLY A 67 0.09 18.02 -5.62
N GLY A 68 -0.12 17.25 -4.53
CA GLY A 68 0.89 17.02 -3.51
C GLY A 68 1.98 16.05 -3.94
N ILE A 69 3.11 16.08 -3.22
CA ILE A 69 4.23 15.16 -3.43
C ILE A 69 4.01 13.90 -2.60
N ALA A 70 4.27 12.73 -3.19
CA ALA A 70 4.24 11.44 -2.50
C ALA A 70 5.41 10.54 -2.95
N LEU A 71 5.72 9.55 -2.13
CA LEU A 71 6.55 8.43 -2.57
C LEU A 71 5.71 7.51 -3.47
N PRO A 72 6.31 6.88 -4.50
CA PRO A 72 5.60 5.89 -5.30
C PRO A 72 5.15 4.71 -4.44
N GLY A 73 3.95 4.20 -4.65
CA GLY A 73 3.46 3.07 -3.87
C GLY A 73 1.96 2.84 -3.91
N GLY A 74 1.56 1.63 -3.52
CA GLY A 74 0.17 1.19 -3.59
C GLY A 74 -0.08 -0.12 -2.85
N PHE A 75 -1.31 -0.62 -2.93
CA PHE A 75 -1.72 -1.81 -2.21
C PHE A 75 -0.99 -3.05 -2.73
N ILE A 76 -0.68 -3.97 -1.81
CA ILE A 76 -0.12 -5.27 -2.15
C ILE A 76 -1.26 -6.20 -2.54
N ASP A 77 -1.17 -6.79 -3.73
CA ASP A 77 -2.20 -7.69 -4.24
C ASP A 77 -2.23 -9.03 -3.50
N PHE A 78 -3.36 -9.73 -3.57
CA PHE A 78 -3.49 -11.04 -2.95
C PHE A 78 -2.52 -12.04 -3.57
N GLY A 79 -1.62 -12.59 -2.75
CA GLY A 79 -0.60 -13.55 -3.18
C GLY A 79 0.68 -12.91 -3.75
N GLU A 80 0.77 -11.58 -3.76
CA GLU A 80 1.95 -10.84 -4.21
C GLU A 80 3.00 -10.72 -3.08
N ASP A 81 4.30 -10.91 -3.39
CA ASP A 81 5.37 -10.57 -2.46
C ASP A 81 5.49 -9.05 -2.39
N TRP A 82 5.72 -8.51 -1.19
CA TRP A 82 5.77 -7.06 -1.00
C TRP A 82 6.87 -6.36 -1.82
N ARG A 83 7.95 -7.07 -2.17
CA ARG A 83 9.01 -6.54 -3.04
C ARG A 83 8.55 -6.43 -4.50
N ASP A 84 7.74 -7.39 -4.95
CA ASP A 84 7.12 -7.34 -6.27
C ASP A 84 6.16 -6.16 -6.37
N ALA A 85 5.38 -5.89 -5.30
CA ALA A 85 4.52 -4.71 -5.22
C ALA A 85 5.32 -3.40 -5.31
N VAL A 86 6.46 -3.28 -4.61
CA VAL A 86 7.35 -2.10 -4.68
C VAL A 86 7.76 -1.82 -6.13
N VAL A 87 8.27 -2.83 -6.85
CA VAL A 87 8.73 -2.64 -8.23
C VAL A 87 7.59 -2.46 -9.23
N ARG A 88 6.42 -3.08 -8.99
CA ARG A 88 5.22 -2.90 -9.80
C ARG A 88 4.73 -1.45 -9.73
N GLU A 89 4.52 -0.93 -8.52
CA GLU A 89 4.02 0.43 -8.28
C GLU A 89 5.01 1.48 -8.78
N LEU A 90 6.31 1.30 -8.52
CA LEU A 90 7.35 2.19 -9.07
C LEU A 90 7.24 2.28 -10.60
N ARG A 91 7.12 1.13 -11.28
CA ARG A 91 7.00 1.10 -12.75
C ARG A 91 5.72 1.75 -13.24
N GLU A 92 4.58 1.46 -12.61
CA GLU A 92 3.27 1.96 -13.03
C GLU A 92 3.14 3.48 -12.89
N GLU A 93 3.72 4.05 -11.84
CA GLU A 93 3.60 5.48 -11.55
C GLU A 93 4.71 6.33 -12.18
N THR A 94 5.90 5.76 -12.43
CA THR A 94 7.08 6.52 -12.89
C THR A 94 7.72 6.01 -14.18
N GLY A 95 7.38 4.80 -14.62
CA GLY A 95 8.07 4.12 -15.73
C GLY A 95 9.44 3.53 -15.36
N ILE A 96 9.95 3.77 -14.14
CA ILE A 96 11.25 3.25 -13.70
C ILE A 96 11.15 1.75 -13.44
N THR A 97 12.08 0.98 -14.00
CA THR A 97 12.14 -0.48 -13.83
C THR A 97 13.18 -0.87 -12.77
N ALA A 98 12.88 -1.90 -11.99
CA ALA A 98 13.77 -2.47 -10.98
C ALA A 98 13.47 -3.96 -10.78
N THR A 99 14.35 -4.69 -10.08
CA THR A 99 14.10 -6.09 -9.74
C THR A 99 13.75 -6.23 -8.27
N ALA A 100 12.79 -7.10 -7.95
CA ALA A 100 12.37 -7.34 -6.57
C ALA A 100 13.51 -7.90 -5.69
N ALA A 101 14.52 -8.53 -6.30
CA ALA A 101 15.71 -9.02 -5.60
C ALA A 101 16.58 -7.89 -5.04
N ASP A 102 16.54 -6.70 -5.64
CA ASP A 102 17.29 -5.52 -5.19
C ASP A 102 16.56 -4.75 -4.07
N VAL A 103 15.30 -5.10 -3.78
CA VAL A 103 14.50 -4.42 -2.77
C VAL A 103 14.82 -4.98 -1.39
N THR A 104 15.23 -4.10 -0.49
CA THR A 104 15.44 -4.40 0.93
C THR A 104 14.41 -3.69 1.80
N LEU A 105 14.08 -4.26 2.95
CA LEU A 105 13.15 -3.61 3.88
C LEU A 105 13.87 -2.47 4.58
N ALA A 106 13.38 -1.24 4.41
CA ALA A 106 13.84 -0.08 5.16
C ALA A 106 13.11 0.04 6.49
N ASP A 107 11.78 -0.04 6.47
CA ASP A 107 10.94 0.10 7.66
C ASP A 107 9.52 -0.46 7.45
N ALA A 108 8.80 -0.66 8.54
CA ALA A 108 7.39 -1.02 8.55
C ALA A 108 6.62 -0.16 9.56
N LEU A 109 5.64 0.62 9.07
CA LEU A 109 4.90 1.58 9.90
C LEU A 109 3.39 1.41 9.78
N SER A 110 2.66 1.74 10.84
CA SER A 110 1.20 1.84 10.79
C SER A 110 0.79 3.26 10.40
N SER A 111 -0.11 3.39 9.42
CA SER A 111 -0.69 4.69 9.07
C SER A 111 -1.91 5.00 9.95
N PRO A 112 -2.20 6.28 10.23
CA PRO A 112 -3.45 6.67 10.90
C PRO A 112 -4.71 6.25 10.14
N ALA A 113 -4.59 5.97 8.83
CA ALA A 113 -5.67 5.47 8.00
C ALA A 113 -5.92 3.95 8.13
N GLY A 114 -5.16 3.25 9.00
CA GLY A 114 -5.32 1.82 9.25
C GLY A 114 -4.63 0.93 8.21
N HIS A 115 -3.56 1.41 7.58
CA HIS A 115 -2.73 0.61 6.67
C HIS A 115 -1.42 0.18 7.34
N LEU A 116 -0.88 -0.96 6.91
CA LEU A 116 0.49 -1.37 7.20
C LEU A 116 1.37 -0.97 6.01
N LEU A 117 2.24 0.01 6.22
CA LEU A 117 3.16 0.50 5.20
C LEU A 117 4.46 -0.30 5.28
N LEU A 118 4.89 -0.89 4.17
CA LEU A 118 6.18 -1.54 4.01
C LEU A 118 7.05 -0.68 3.09
N PHE A 119 8.14 -0.14 3.62
CA PHE A 119 9.06 0.73 2.87
C PHE A 119 10.16 -0.12 2.25
N GLY A 120 10.16 -0.26 0.93
CA GLY A 120 11.20 -0.94 0.17
C GLY A 120 12.28 0.02 -0.30
N LEU A 121 13.53 -0.22 0.10
CA LEU A 121 14.70 0.53 -0.35
C LEU A 121 15.37 -0.19 -1.53
N LEU A 122 15.50 0.55 -2.63
CA LEU A 122 16.28 0.17 -3.79
C LEU A 122 17.70 0.76 -3.72
N PRO A 123 18.68 0.17 -4.42
CA PRO A 123 20.02 0.74 -4.53
C PRO A 123 19.99 2.12 -5.21
N PRO A 124 20.88 3.06 -4.82
CA PRO A 124 20.98 4.37 -5.45
C PRO A 124 21.22 4.28 -6.96
N ARG A 125 20.67 5.24 -7.70
CA ARG A 125 20.85 5.35 -9.16
C ARG A 125 21.28 6.75 -9.59
N PRO A 126 22.09 6.91 -10.64
CA PRO A 126 22.36 8.24 -11.18
C PRO A 126 21.12 8.85 -11.83
N ALA A 127 20.82 10.13 -11.55
CA ALA A 127 19.62 10.82 -12.04
C ALA A 127 19.47 10.78 -13.57
N HIS A 128 20.59 10.90 -14.28
CA HIS A 128 20.63 10.91 -15.75
C HIS A 128 20.28 9.56 -16.40
N THR A 129 20.07 8.50 -15.61
CA THR A 129 19.69 7.16 -16.11
C THR A 129 18.20 6.87 -15.98
N LEU A 130 17.44 7.76 -15.36
CA LEU A 130 15.99 7.64 -15.23
C LEU A 130 15.28 8.02 -16.55
N PRO A 131 14.13 7.39 -16.84
CA PRO A 131 13.37 7.60 -18.07
C PRO A 131 12.70 8.98 -18.17
#